data_AF-M7S0A6-F1
#
_entry.id   AF-M7S0A6-F1
#
_cell.length_a   1.000
_cell.length_b   1.000
_cell.length_c   1.000
_cell.angle_alpha   90.00
_cell.angle_beta   90.00
_cell.angle_gamma   90.00
#
_symmetry.space_group_name_H-M   'P 1'
#
loop_
_entity.id
_entity.type
_entity.pdbx_description
1 polymer ?
#
loop_
_entity_poly.entity_id
_entity_poly.type
_entity_poly.pdbx_seq_one_letter_code
_entity_poly.pdbx_strand_id
1 'polypeptide(L)'
;MKVYLRKIDNQILHNKRISIKKGILEHFFDKANNQDEVDMSGILSNYNDKVSILLATDPRLGGGIKRIINAEVDKIKENRSNYGLNVDDILLFTYISYKKYTLEIILPTDTRYNVLNGLINSSKHLLVFSENETRTLDDGKIDESVRIDGGKNIILYGVPGSGKSYTLQRDHCNNSVVEKIVFHPDYSYSDFVGQIMPSVDGSGIVSYKFNPGPFTNILKKAYHNPQTKHVLVIDEINRGNAPAIFGEIFQLLDRLKHDKDGFKKGSSEYAINNTDIADIVHNDKHASIRIPSNLWIIATMNTSDQNVFTLDTAFQRRFSMQLIENSFENVDDDFKNMKILDTDITWQKFCTTINEKIAQNNEGLSSMEDKRFGVYFVNIDDLKSKENFAHKVIKYLWDDVFKFDRNIIFNTIKFNTLESVIKNFTKEKGRTQFDVFSDDIKELLFNV
;
A
#
# COMPACT_ATOMS: atom_id res chain seq x y z
N MET A 1 15.42 3.47 -24.05
CA MET A 1 16.27 2.95 -25.14
C MET A 1 16.33 1.42 -25.07
N LYS A 2 16.01 0.69 -26.14
CA LYS A 2 16.13 -0.78 -26.18
C LYS A 2 17.44 -1.15 -26.88
N VAL A 3 18.25 -2.00 -26.26
CA VAL A 3 19.50 -2.54 -26.85
C VAL A 3 19.47 -4.05 -26.77
N TYR A 4 19.74 -4.73 -27.88
CA TYR A 4 19.91 -6.17 -27.94
C TYR A 4 21.40 -6.50 -28.14
N LEU A 5 21.99 -7.22 -27.19
CA LEU A 5 23.35 -7.73 -27.26
C LEU A 5 23.35 -9.19 -27.68
N ARG A 6 24.19 -9.50 -28.67
CA ARG A 6 24.41 -10.85 -29.18
C ARG A 6 25.89 -11.17 -29.23
N LYS A 7 26.33 -12.11 -28.38
CA LYS A 7 27.67 -12.68 -28.50
C LYS A 7 27.80 -13.48 -29.80
N ILE A 8 28.89 -13.27 -30.53
CA ILE A 8 29.18 -14.05 -31.73
C ILE A 8 29.43 -15.50 -31.35
N ASP A 9 29.01 -16.43 -32.20
CA ASP A 9 29.35 -17.83 -32.10
C ASP A 9 29.66 -18.41 -33.49
N ASN A 10 30.17 -19.65 -33.51
CA ASN A 10 30.51 -20.33 -34.76
C ASN A 10 29.31 -20.42 -35.73
N GLN A 11 28.07 -20.48 -35.21
CA GLN A 11 26.89 -20.49 -36.07
C GLN A 11 26.72 -19.15 -36.78
N ILE A 12 26.94 -18.02 -36.12
CA ILE A 12 26.91 -16.71 -36.77
C ILE A 12 28.02 -16.58 -37.81
N LEU A 13 29.24 -17.04 -37.52
CA LEU A 13 30.37 -16.89 -38.45
C LEU A 13 30.14 -17.63 -39.78
N HIS A 14 29.55 -18.82 -39.75
CA HIS A 14 29.40 -19.66 -40.94
C HIS A 14 28.04 -19.54 -41.65
N ASN A 15 26.98 -19.10 -40.96
CA ASN A 15 25.64 -19.03 -41.54
C ASN A 15 25.34 -17.66 -42.17
N LYS A 16 24.56 -17.67 -43.26
CA LYS A 16 24.03 -16.46 -43.90
C LYS A 16 22.96 -15.72 -43.06
N ARG A 17 22.50 -16.33 -41.97
CA ARG A 17 21.39 -15.87 -41.13
C ARG A 17 21.78 -15.95 -39.66
N ILE A 18 21.22 -15.07 -38.83
CA ILE A 18 21.49 -15.02 -37.39
C ILE A 18 20.24 -15.50 -36.65
N SER A 19 20.33 -16.61 -35.91
CA SER A 19 19.23 -17.11 -35.06
C SER A 19 18.95 -16.15 -33.92
N ILE A 20 17.70 -15.89 -33.54
CA ILE A 20 17.35 -15.11 -32.35
C ILE A 20 16.32 -15.87 -31.51
N LYS A 21 16.28 -15.63 -30.20
CA LYS A 21 15.25 -16.22 -29.34
C LYS A 21 13.89 -15.57 -29.60
N LYS A 22 12.80 -16.32 -29.36
CA LYS A 22 11.42 -15.82 -29.49
C LYS A 22 11.16 -14.55 -28.68
N GLY A 23 11.70 -14.45 -27.46
CA GLY A 23 11.61 -13.22 -26.66
C GLY A 23 12.28 -11.99 -27.29
N ILE A 24 13.35 -12.16 -28.08
CA ILE A 24 13.97 -11.04 -28.82
C ILE A 24 13.06 -10.57 -29.96
N LEU A 25 12.44 -11.51 -30.68
CA LEU A 25 11.45 -11.19 -31.70
C LEU A 25 10.28 -10.39 -31.11
N GLU A 26 9.74 -10.85 -29.98
CA GLU A 26 8.57 -10.24 -29.35
C GLU A 26 8.86 -8.87 -28.73
N HIS A 27 10.01 -8.69 -28.09
CA HIS A 27 10.29 -7.50 -27.29
C HIS A 27 11.21 -6.46 -27.95
N PHE A 28 12.01 -6.85 -28.96
CA PHE A 28 12.93 -5.97 -29.67
C PHE A 28 12.54 -5.72 -31.13
N PHE A 29 11.98 -6.72 -31.81
CA PHE A 29 11.50 -6.62 -33.21
C PHE A 29 9.97 -6.50 -33.32
N ASP A 30 9.32 -5.93 -32.30
CA ASP A 30 7.91 -5.52 -32.28
C ASP A 30 6.92 -6.58 -32.80
N LYS A 31 7.13 -7.86 -32.46
CA LYS A 31 6.29 -9.00 -32.91
C LYS A 31 6.17 -9.09 -34.44
N ALA A 32 7.25 -8.79 -35.16
CA ALA A 32 7.32 -8.91 -36.61
C ALA A 32 6.83 -10.29 -37.10
N ASN A 33 6.05 -10.28 -38.18
CA ASN A 33 5.54 -11.46 -38.84
C ASN A 33 6.62 -12.10 -39.73
N ASN A 34 6.35 -13.31 -40.21
CA ASN A 34 7.25 -13.96 -41.15
C ASN A 34 7.40 -13.11 -42.43
N GLN A 35 8.64 -12.94 -42.87
CA GLN A 35 9.04 -12.12 -44.02
C GLN A 35 8.89 -10.60 -43.83
N ASP A 36 8.58 -10.11 -42.64
CA ASP A 36 8.68 -8.67 -42.35
C ASP A 36 10.11 -8.18 -42.56
N GLU A 37 10.26 -6.97 -43.08
CA GLU A 37 11.54 -6.30 -43.23
C GLU A 37 11.67 -5.10 -42.29
N VAL A 38 12.88 -4.92 -41.76
CA VAL A 38 13.28 -3.76 -40.97
C VAL A 38 14.48 -3.08 -41.61
N ASP A 39 14.57 -1.76 -41.48
CA ASP A 39 15.75 -0.99 -41.85
C ASP A 39 16.82 -1.11 -40.78
N MET A 40 18.05 -1.42 -41.17
CA MET A 40 19.18 -1.49 -40.25
C MET A 40 20.43 -0.89 -40.87
N SER A 41 21.09 0.00 -40.12
CA SER A 41 22.33 0.65 -40.55
C SER A 41 23.51 0.33 -39.62
N GLY A 42 24.69 0.11 -40.20
CA GLY A 42 25.93 0.00 -39.44
C GLY A 42 26.37 1.36 -38.89
N ILE A 43 26.84 1.41 -37.65
CA ILE A 43 27.25 2.66 -36.99
C ILE A 43 28.53 3.23 -37.60
N LEU A 44 29.54 2.40 -37.86
CA LEU A 44 30.83 2.87 -38.39
C LEU A 44 30.79 3.08 -39.91
N SER A 45 30.08 2.21 -40.61
CA SER A 45 30.00 2.19 -42.07
C SER A 45 28.94 3.11 -42.64
N ASN A 46 27.92 3.48 -41.86
CA ASN A 46 26.69 4.09 -42.34
C ASN A 46 26.00 3.28 -43.46
N TYR A 47 26.38 2.02 -43.66
CA TYR A 47 25.78 1.15 -44.66
C TYR A 47 24.40 0.72 -44.16
N ASN A 48 23.36 1.03 -44.94
CA ASN A 48 21.97 0.71 -44.61
C ASN A 48 21.41 -0.34 -45.56
N ASP A 49 20.68 -1.31 -45.02
CA ASP A 49 20.07 -2.40 -45.79
C ASP A 49 18.81 -2.94 -45.08
N LYS A 50 17.99 -3.68 -45.83
CA LYS A 50 16.78 -4.33 -45.31
C LYS A 50 17.12 -5.68 -44.69
N VAL A 51 16.75 -5.87 -43.43
CA VAL A 51 16.90 -7.12 -42.69
C VAL A 51 15.55 -7.82 -42.61
N SER A 52 15.46 -9.04 -43.15
CA SER A 52 14.23 -9.83 -43.15
C SER A 52 14.10 -10.68 -41.88
N ILE A 53 12.92 -10.70 -41.27
CA ILE A 53 12.56 -11.57 -40.15
C ILE A 53 11.99 -12.89 -40.69
N LEU A 54 12.66 -14.00 -40.41
CA LEU A 54 12.27 -15.32 -40.90
C LEU A 54 11.82 -16.19 -39.72
N LEU A 55 10.53 -16.49 -39.66
CA LEU A 55 9.96 -17.33 -38.62
C LEU A 55 10.06 -18.81 -39.04
N ALA A 56 10.87 -19.57 -38.30
CA ALA A 56 10.95 -21.03 -38.35
C ALA A 56 10.85 -21.55 -36.90
N THR A 57 11.29 -22.80 -36.62
CA THR A 57 11.33 -23.34 -35.25
C THR A 57 12.07 -22.40 -34.28
N ASP A 58 13.13 -21.75 -34.76
CA ASP A 58 13.77 -20.59 -34.12
C ASP A 58 13.74 -19.39 -35.08
N PRO A 59 13.29 -18.20 -34.64
CA PRO A 59 13.31 -16.99 -35.48
C PRO A 59 14.72 -16.61 -35.93
N ARG A 60 14.86 -16.04 -37.14
CA ARG A 60 16.17 -15.66 -37.69
C ARG A 60 16.14 -14.30 -38.38
N LEU A 61 17.26 -13.58 -38.29
CA LEU A 61 17.56 -12.40 -39.12
C LEU A 61 18.22 -12.86 -40.42
N GLY A 62 17.66 -12.43 -41.54
CA GLY A 62 18.13 -12.68 -42.91
C GLY A 62 18.32 -11.38 -43.70
N GLY A 63 18.16 -11.45 -45.02
CA GLY A 63 18.31 -10.29 -45.89
C GLY A 63 19.72 -9.69 -45.83
N GLY A 64 19.80 -8.38 -45.60
CA GLY A 64 21.02 -7.58 -45.55
C GLY A 64 21.88 -7.72 -44.30
N ILE A 65 21.48 -8.48 -43.28
CA ILE A 65 22.17 -8.51 -41.98
C ILE A 65 23.68 -8.80 -42.08
N LYS A 66 24.08 -9.72 -42.96
CA LYS A 66 25.49 -10.05 -43.17
C LYS A 66 26.25 -9.00 -43.97
N ARG A 67 25.59 -8.29 -44.89
CA ARG A 67 26.21 -7.19 -45.64
C ARG A 67 26.51 -6.02 -44.71
N ILE A 68 25.58 -5.69 -43.80
CA ILE A 68 25.78 -4.68 -42.77
C ILE A 68 26.97 -5.05 -41.87
N ILE A 69 27.02 -6.29 -41.35
CA ILE A 69 28.14 -6.75 -40.51
C ILE A 69 29.48 -6.67 -41.27
N ASN A 70 29.52 -7.11 -42.53
CA ASN A 70 30.74 -7.06 -43.31
C ASN A 70 31.20 -5.61 -43.57
N ALA A 71 30.27 -4.69 -43.81
CA ALA A 71 30.59 -3.26 -43.95
C ALA A 71 31.16 -2.65 -42.65
N GLU A 72 30.63 -3.02 -41.48
CA GLU A 72 31.21 -2.63 -40.19
C GLU A 72 32.63 -3.22 -40.01
N VAL A 73 32.83 -4.50 -40.35
CA VAL A 73 34.15 -5.17 -40.28
C VAL A 73 35.17 -4.47 -41.18
N ASP A 74 34.79 -4.10 -42.41
CA ASP A 74 35.69 -3.42 -43.34
C ASP A 74 36.11 -2.04 -42.82
N LYS A 75 35.22 -1.33 -42.13
CA LYS A 75 35.56 -0.08 -41.44
C LYS A 75 36.49 -0.28 -40.24
N ILE A 76 36.31 -1.35 -39.48
CA ILE A 76 37.21 -1.68 -38.38
C ILE A 76 38.61 -2.02 -38.93
N LYS A 77 38.70 -2.69 -40.08
CA LYS A 77 39.98 -3.04 -40.72
C LYS A 77 40.80 -1.84 -41.17
N GLU A 78 40.18 -0.71 -41.50
CA GLU A 78 40.90 0.54 -41.83
C GLU A 78 41.85 0.97 -40.68
N ASN A 79 41.45 0.72 -39.43
CA ASN A 79 42.27 0.99 -38.24
C ASN A 79 42.97 -0.25 -37.67
N ARG A 80 42.61 -1.45 -38.15
CA ARG A 80 43.11 -2.76 -37.66
C ARG A 80 43.21 -3.76 -38.80
N SER A 81 44.29 -3.67 -39.57
CA SER A 81 44.49 -4.43 -40.83
C SER A 81 44.28 -5.95 -40.72
N ASN A 82 44.55 -6.56 -39.55
CA ASN A 82 44.42 -8.00 -39.32
C ASN A 82 43.08 -8.41 -38.65
N TYR A 83 42.10 -7.50 -38.54
CA TYR A 83 40.85 -7.80 -37.88
C TYR A 83 39.92 -8.68 -38.74
N GLY A 84 39.40 -9.74 -38.12
CA GLY A 84 38.27 -10.52 -38.60
C GLY A 84 37.27 -10.72 -37.46
N LEU A 85 35.99 -10.79 -37.82
CA LEU A 85 34.91 -11.08 -36.87
C LEU A 85 35.17 -12.41 -36.17
N ASN A 86 35.20 -12.41 -34.84
CA ASN A 86 35.57 -13.56 -34.02
C ASN A 86 34.50 -13.85 -32.95
N VAL A 87 34.61 -15.02 -32.29
CA VAL A 87 33.63 -15.53 -31.31
C VAL A 87 33.59 -14.71 -30.02
N ASP A 88 34.64 -13.93 -29.74
CA ASP A 88 34.70 -13.08 -28.56
C ASP A 88 34.09 -11.68 -28.82
N ASP A 89 33.74 -11.34 -30.07
CA ASP A 89 33.07 -10.08 -30.37
C ASP A 89 31.58 -10.11 -29.94
N ILE A 90 31.02 -8.92 -29.70
CA ILE A 90 29.60 -8.73 -29.39
C ILE A 90 28.96 -7.87 -30.48
N LEU A 91 27.84 -8.32 -31.03
CA LEU A 91 26.95 -7.48 -31.83
C LEU A 91 26.01 -6.71 -30.91
N LEU A 92 26.03 -5.38 -31.02
CA LEU A 92 25.15 -4.47 -30.30
C LEU A 92 24.12 -3.91 -31.28
N PHE A 93 22.87 -4.30 -31.10
CA PHE A 93 21.73 -3.80 -31.87
C PHE A 93 21.02 -2.73 -31.05
N THR A 94 20.78 -1.56 -31.62
CA THR A 94 20.03 -0.48 -30.95
C THR A 94 18.73 -0.23 -31.69
N TYR A 95 17.62 -0.22 -30.95
CA TYR A 95 16.33 0.21 -31.48
C TYR A 95 16.32 1.73 -31.62
N ILE A 96 16.01 2.23 -32.81
CA ILE A 96 15.89 3.68 -33.07
C ILE A 96 14.43 4.11 -33.07
N SER A 97 13.62 3.46 -33.90
CA SER A 97 12.17 3.70 -34.03
C SER A 97 11.52 2.49 -34.70
N TYR A 98 10.20 2.50 -34.91
CA TYR A 98 9.47 1.36 -35.46
C TYR A 98 10.10 0.90 -36.78
N LYS A 99 10.47 -0.39 -36.84
CA LYS A 99 11.18 -1.03 -37.97
C LYS A 99 12.53 -0.39 -38.35
N LYS A 100 13.17 0.41 -37.48
CA LYS A 100 14.49 1.03 -37.71
C LYS A 100 15.49 0.75 -36.59
N TYR A 101 16.66 0.25 -36.96
CA TYR A 101 17.69 -0.22 -36.03
C TYR A 101 19.08 0.23 -36.45
N THR A 102 20.02 0.22 -35.50
CA THR A 102 21.45 0.29 -35.81
C THR A 102 22.18 -0.95 -35.32
N LEU A 103 23.34 -1.22 -35.92
CA LEU A 103 24.23 -2.30 -35.57
C LEU A 103 25.65 -1.78 -35.36
N GLU A 104 26.26 -2.17 -34.24
CA GLU A 104 27.65 -1.91 -33.90
C GLU A 104 28.35 -3.22 -33.50
N ILE A 105 29.65 -3.34 -33.79
CA ILE A 105 30.48 -4.47 -33.34
C ILE A 105 31.37 -3.99 -32.18
N ILE A 106 31.22 -4.63 -31.01
CA ILE A 106 32.01 -4.37 -29.82
C ILE A 106 33.13 -5.40 -29.72
N LEU A 107 34.38 -4.93 -29.82
CA LEU A 107 35.59 -5.74 -29.80
C LEU A 107 36.04 -6.01 -28.36
N PRO A 108 36.79 -7.09 -28.08
CA PRO A 108 37.38 -7.34 -26.75
C PRO A 108 38.26 -6.21 -26.20
N THR A 109 38.78 -5.35 -27.07
CA THR A 109 39.59 -4.18 -26.72
C THR A 109 38.79 -2.88 -26.61
N ASP A 110 37.47 -2.90 -26.84
CA ASP A 110 36.59 -1.77 -26.58
C ASP A 110 36.44 -1.55 -25.07
N THR A 111 36.44 -0.29 -24.62
CA THR A 111 36.34 0.05 -23.18
C THR A 111 35.02 -0.41 -22.56
N ARG A 112 33.96 -0.55 -23.37
CA ARG A 112 32.64 -1.05 -22.94
C ARG A 112 32.59 -2.58 -22.84
N TYR A 113 33.55 -3.29 -23.43
CA TYR A 113 33.47 -4.74 -23.61
C TYR A 113 33.31 -5.50 -22.30
N ASN A 114 34.15 -5.22 -21.30
CA ASN A 114 34.12 -5.96 -20.03
C ASN A 114 32.77 -5.83 -19.31
N VAL A 115 32.17 -4.64 -19.35
CA VAL A 115 30.86 -4.38 -18.75
C VAL A 115 29.77 -5.12 -19.54
N LEU A 116 29.75 -4.98 -20.87
CA LEU A 116 28.74 -5.62 -21.72
C LEU A 116 28.84 -7.15 -21.70
N ASN A 117 30.05 -7.71 -21.75
CA ASN A 117 30.30 -9.14 -21.63
C ASN A 117 29.95 -9.66 -20.23
N GLY A 118 30.22 -8.88 -19.18
CA GLY A 118 29.78 -9.19 -17.81
C GLY A 118 28.27 -9.25 -17.66
N LEU A 119 27.54 -8.32 -18.30
CA LEU A 119 26.08 -8.31 -18.32
C LEU A 119 25.49 -9.51 -19.08
N ILE A 120 26.06 -9.85 -20.24
CA ILE A 120 25.66 -11.01 -21.06
C ILE A 120 25.89 -12.33 -20.31
N ASN A 121 26.95 -12.39 -19.49
CA ASN A 121 27.34 -13.55 -18.68
C ASN A 121 27.43 -14.84 -19.54
N SER A 122 26.84 -15.96 -19.10
CA SER A 122 26.85 -17.22 -19.85
C SER A 122 25.80 -17.31 -20.97
N SER A 123 24.94 -16.29 -21.13
CA SER A 123 23.95 -16.24 -22.21
C SER A 123 24.59 -15.80 -23.52
N LYS A 124 24.02 -16.21 -24.66
CA LYS A 124 24.38 -15.63 -25.98
C LYS A 124 23.54 -14.41 -26.34
N HIS A 125 22.44 -14.18 -25.62
CA HIS A 125 21.46 -13.14 -25.90
C HIS A 125 21.19 -12.36 -24.61
N LEU A 126 21.28 -11.04 -24.68
CA LEU A 126 20.81 -10.17 -23.61
C LEU A 126 20.02 -9.02 -24.22
N LEU A 127 18.80 -8.81 -23.74
CA LEU A 127 18.02 -7.64 -24.08
C LEU A 127 18.12 -6.67 -22.90
N VAL A 128 18.73 -5.52 -23.15
CA VAL A 128 18.89 -4.45 -22.17
C VAL A 128 17.82 -3.41 -22.45
N PHE A 129 16.93 -3.24 -21.49
CA PHE A 129 16.01 -2.13 -21.46
C PHE A 129 16.61 -1.05 -20.58
N SER A 130 16.96 0.09 -21.19
CA SER A 130 16.97 1.35 -20.45
C SER A 130 15.55 1.86 -20.53
N GLU A 131 14.77 1.58 -19.48
CA GLU A 131 13.38 2.01 -19.41
C GLU A 131 13.31 3.54 -19.30
N ASN A 132 13.04 4.17 -20.43
CA ASN A 132 11.81 4.93 -20.59
C ASN A 132 10.93 4.10 -21.53
N GLU A 133 9.66 3.89 -21.16
CA GLU A 133 8.57 3.26 -21.92
C GLU A 133 8.20 1.80 -21.56
N THR A 134 7.36 1.67 -20.54
CA THR A 134 6.10 0.95 -20.72
C THR A 134 4.98 1.99 -20.82
N ARG A 135 4.66 2.41 -22.06
CA ARG A 135 3.55 3.34 -22.35
C ARG A 135 2.22 2.60 -22.23
N THR A 136 1.44 2.96 -21.22
CA THR A 136 -0.01 3.00 -21.39
C THR A 136 -0.32 4.28 -22.14
N LEU A 137 -1.09 4.18 -23.23
CA LEU A 137 -1.63 5.31 -23.97
C LEU A 137 -2.73 5.95 -23.12
N ASP A 138 -2.33 6.64 -22.05
CA ASP A 138 -3.06 7.77 -21.48
C ASP A 138 -2.09 8.64 -20.68
N ASP A 139 -1.02 9.10 -21.35
CA ASP A 139 -0.09 10.07 -20.78
C ASP A 139 -0.63 11.49 -21.05
N GLY A 140 -1.86 11.72 -20.60
CA GLY A 140 -2.29 13.05 -20.26
C GLY A 140 -1.40 13.48 -19.10
N LYS A 141 -0.41 14.35 -19.37
CA LYS A 141 0.37 15.04 -18.33
C LYS A 141 -0.62 15.42 -17.23
N ILE A 142 -0.46 14.86 -16.03
CA ILE A 142 -1.45 14.98 -14.96
C ILE A 142 -1.71 16.47 -14.75
N ASP A 143 -2.90 16.92 -15.13
CA ASP A 143 -3.24 18.34 -15.05
C ASP A 143 -3.56 18.66 -13.58
N GLU A 144 -2.54 19.12 -12.87
CA GLU A 144 -2.66 19.57 -11.48
C GLU A 144 -3.68 20.72 -11.32
N SER A 145 -4.02 21.44 -12.40
CA SER A 145 -4.99 22.55 -12.34
C SER A 145 -6.42 22.08 -12.09
N VAL A 146 -6.79 20.87 -12.53
CA VAL A 146 -8.12 20.29 -12.31
C VAL A 146 -8.24 19.49 -11.02
N ARG A 147 -7.15 19.35 -10.25
CA ARG A 147 -7.13 18.56 -9.03
C ARG A 147 -7.96 19.20 -7.93
N ILE A 148 -8.85 18.42 -7.32
CA ILE A 148 -9.62 18.88 -6.17
C ILE A 148 -8.72 19.08 -4.95
N ASP A 149 -9.05 20.06 -4.13
CA ASP A 149 -8.27 20.43 -2.96
C ASP A 149 -8.82 19.82 -1.66
N GLY A 150 -8.18 20.14 -0.54
CA GLY A 150 -8.76 19.91 0.79
C GLY A 150 -8.41 18.59 1.46
N GLY A 151 -7.49 17.81 0.90
CA GLY A 151 -6.93 16.59 1.49
C GLY A 151 -6.33 16.83 2.87
N LYS A 152 -6.77 16.05 3.85
CA LYS A 152 -6.40 16.19 5.27
C LYS A 152 -5.92 14.87 5.85
N ASN A 153 -5.11 15.00 6.90
CA ASN A 153 -4.74 13.92 7.81
C ASN A 153 -5.56 14.07 9.09
N ILE A 154 -6.38 13.07 9.44
CA ILE A 154 -7.30 13.12 10.57
C ILE A 154 -7.15 11.85 11.41
N ILE A 155 -7.12 11.97 12.74
CA ILE A 155 -7.25 10.83 13.66
C ILE A 155 -8.56 11.00 14.43
N LEU A 156 -9.49 10.07 14.20
CA LEU A 156 -10.70 9.93 15.02
C LEU A 156 -10.36 9.08 16.23
N TYR A 157 -10.44 9.64 17.43
CA TYR A 157 -10.11 8.92 18.66
C TYR A 157 -11.26 8.95 19.66
N GLY A 158 -11.22 8.01 20.60
CA GLY A 158 -12.22 7.89 21.66
C GLY A 158 -12.40 6.44 22.09
N VAL A 159 -13.33 6.24 23.02
CA VAL A 159 -13.55 4.93 23.65
C VAL A 159 -14.09 3.88 22.65
N PRO A 160 -13.92 2.58 22.93
CA PRO A 160 -14.46 1.51 22.08
C PRO A 160 -15.99 1.62 21.97
N GLY A 161 -16.52 1.47 20.76
CA GLY A 161 -17.96 1.56 20.52
C GLY A 161 -18.53 2.99 20.52
N SER A 162 -17.71 4.05 20.52
CA SER A 162 -18.21 5.44 20.42
C SER A 162 -18.74 5.83 19.04
N GLY A 163 -18.59 4.96 18.02
CA GLY A 163 -19.07 5.22 16.66
C GLY A 163 -18.00 5.74 15.68
N LYS A 164 -16.70 5.69 16.02
CA LYS A 164 -15.60 6.14 15.15
C LYS A 164 -15.69 5.65 13.71
N SER A 165 -15.87 4.34 13.52
CA SER A 165 -15.93 3.72 12.19
C SER A 165 -17.18 4.15 11.40
N TYR A 166 -18.30 4.39 12.09
CA TYR A 166 -19.51 4.91 11.48
C TYR A 166 -19.33 6.37 11.03
N THR A 167 -18.80 7.23 11.90
CA THR A 167 -18.48 8.63 11.58
C THR A 167 -17.51 8.71 10.40
N LEU A 168 -16.47 7.87 10.39
CA LEU A 168 -15.52 7.79 9.28
C LEU A 168 -16.19 7.48 7.95
N GLN A 169 -17.11 6.50 7.93
CA GLN A 169 -17.81 6.14 6.69
C GLN A 169 -18.75 7.26 6.24
N ARG A 170 -19.58 7.77 7.15
CA ARG A 170 -20.59 8.80 6.88
C ARG A 170 -19.98 10.12 6.41
N ASP A 171 -18.96 10.61 7.10
CA ASP A 171 -18.48 11.99 6.93
C ASP A 171 -17.31 12.09 5.95
N HIS A 172 -16.63 10.98 5.68
CA HIS A 172 -15.39 11.03 4.91
C HIS A 172 -15.31 10.09 3.71
N CYS A 173 -15.97 8.93 3.74
CA CYS A 173 -15.84 7.92 2.69
C CYS A 173 -16.90 8.02 1.58
N ASN A 174 -17.99 8.77 1.80
CA ASN A 174 -19.04 8.94 0.79
C ASN A 174 -18.48 9.55 -0.51
N ASN A 175 -18.88 8.96 -1.66
CA ASN A 175 -18.45 9.34 -3.02
C ASN A 175 -16.91 9.43 -3.19
N SER A 176 -16.18 8.52 -2.56
CA SER A 176 -14.72 8.46 -2.63
C SER A 176 -14.19 7.07 -2.95
N VAL A 177 -12.99 7.01 -3.51
CA VAL A 177 -12.23 5.76 -3.65
C VAL A 177 -11.53 5.50 -2.32
N VAL A 178 -11.89 4.40 -1.67
CA VAL A 178 -11.39 4.05 -0.34
C VAL A 178 -10.41 2.88 -0.42
N GLU A 179 -9.28 3.02 0.24
CA GLU A 179 -8.36 1.93 0.55
C GLU A 179 -8.31 1.83 2.08
N LYS A 180 -8.75 0.70 2.64
CA LYS A 180 -8.82 0.50 4.10
C LYS A 180 -7.81 -0.54 4.56
N ILE A 181 -7.01 -0.17 5.55
CA ILE A 181 -6.04 -1.04 6.22
C ILE A 181 -6.22 -0.99 7.73
N VAL A 182 -5.60 -1.94 8.43
CA VAL A 182 -5.57 -2.02 9.89
C VAL A 182 -4.12 -2.18 10.32
N PHE A 183 -3.65 -1.35 11.24
CA PHE A 183 -2.32 -1.55 11.82
C PHE A 183 -2.36 -2.63 12.90
N HIS A 184 -1.32 -3.45 12.93
CA HIS A 184 -1.07 -4.47 13.95
C HIS A 184 0.42 -4.45 14.32
N PRO A 185 0.83 -5.11 15.42
CA PRO A 185 2.20 -4.98 15.93
C PRO A 185 3.30 -5.33 14.93
N ASP A 186 3.05 -6.33 14.08
CA ASP A 186 3.99 -6.77 13.03
C ASP A 186 3.82 -6.03 11.69
N TYR A 187 2.89 -5.08 11.56
CA TYR A 187 2.68 -4.34 10.32
C TYR A 187 3.88 -3.42 10.08
N SER A 188 4.45 -3.48 8.88
CA SER A 188 5.75 -2.86 8.58
C SER A 188 5.67 -1.86 7.41
N TYR A 189 6.77 -1.14 7.18
CA TYR A 189 6.94 -0.29 6.01
C TYR A 189 6.72 -1.07 4.70
N SER A 190 7.21 -2.31 4.64
CA SER A 190 7.08 -3.21 3.48
C SER A 190 5.62 -3.55 3.17
N ASP A 191 4.78 -3.66 4.20
CA ASP A 191 3.34 -3.93 4.04
C ASP A 191 2.60 -2.66 3.59
N PHE A 192 3.00 -1.50 4.12
CA PHE A 192 2.34 -0.22 3.86
C PHE A 192 2.69 0.37 2.48
N VAL A 193 3.98 0.48 2.19
CA VAL A 193 4.52 1.12 0.99
C VAL A 193 4.75 0.11 -0.13
N GLY A 194 5.24 -1.07 0.22
CA GLY A 194 5.54 -2.14 -0.73
C GLY A 194 6.92 -2.74 -0.52
N GLN A 195 7.18 -3.84 -1.21
CA GLN A 195 8.42 -4.61 -1.07
C GLN A 195 8.83 -5.26 -2.37
N ILE A 196 10.13 -5.49 -2.52
CA ILE A 196 10.69 -6.21 -3.67
C ILE A 196 10.44 -7.71 -3.47
N MET A 197 9.68 -8.30 -4.38
CA MET A 197 9.32 -9.72 -4.35
C MET A 197 9.85 -10.45 -5.58
N PRO A 198 10.23 -11.74 -5.45
CA PRO A 198 10.55 -12.55 -6.61
C PRO A 198 9.27 -12.81 -7.44
N SER A 199 9.41 -12.67 -8.76
CA SER A 199 8.38 -12.92 -9.76
C SER A 199 8.94 -13.87 -10.81
N VAL A 200 8.31 -15.04 -10.93
CA VAL A 200 8.67 -16.06 -11.90
C VAL A 200 7.85 -15.84 -13.17
N ASP A 201 8.52 -15.66 -14.30
CA ASP A 201 7.83 -15.58 -15.58
C ASP A 201 7.44 -16.97 -16.12
N GLY A 202 6.64 -17.01 -17.19
CA GLY A 202 6.22 -18.27 -17.83
C GLY A 202 7.35 -19.13 -18.41
N SER A 203 8.59 -18.63 -18.40
CA SER A 203 9.80 -19.36 -18.81
C SER A 203 10.63 -19.90 -17.64
N GLY A 204 10.20 -19.63 -16.40
CA GLY A 204 10.89 -20.05 -15.17
C GLY A 204 12.01 -19.11 -14.72
N ILE A 205 12.16 -17.92 -15.32
CA ILE A 205 13.16 -16.94 -14.91
C ILE A 205 12.62 -16.17 -13.70
N VAL A 206 13.41 -16.12 -12.63
CA VAL A 206 13.12 -15.30 -11.44
C VAL A 206 13.60 -13.87 -11.70
N SER A 207 12.68 -12.92 -11.61
CA SER A 207 12.95 -11.48 -11.60
C SER A 207 12.54 -10.89 -10.26
N TYR A 208 13.17 -9.81 -9.82
CA TYR A 208 12.76 -9.09 -8.61
C TYR A 208 11.96 -7.88 -9.04
N LYS A 209 10.73 -7.77 -8.55
CA LYS A 209 9.82 -6.67 -8.88
C LYS A 209 9.30 -6.04 -7.60
N PHE A 210 9.24 -4.71 -7.58
CA PHE A 210 8.56 -4.00 -6.50
C PHE A 210 7.06 -4.30 -6.55
N ASN A 211 6.54 -4.85 -5.47
CA ASN A 211 5.12 -5.08 -5.27
C ASN A 211 4.56 -3.94 -4.39
N PRO A 212 3.75 -3.03 -4.95
CA PRO A 212 3.29 -1.84 -4.24
C PRO A 212 2.28 -2.19 -3.14
N GLY A 213 2.50 -1.61 -1.96
CA GLY A 213 1.59 -1.68 -0.82
C GLY A 213 0.39 -0.73 -0.94
N PRO A 214 -0.57 -0.79 0.01
CA PRO A 214 -1.80 -0.01 -0.03
C PRO A 214 -1.59 1.50 -0.17
N PHE A 215 -0.58 2.07 0.49
CA PHE A 215 -0.28 3.50 0.36
C PHE A 215 0.12 3.86 -1.07
N THR A 216 1.04 3.11 -1.66
CA THR A 216 1.50 3.35 -3.04
C THR A 216 0.37 3.15 -4.05
N ASN A 217 -0.48 2.15 -3.84
CA ASN A 217 -1.63 1.87 -4.70
C ASN A 217 -2.66 3.02 -4.68
N ILE A 218 -3.06 3.50 -3.50
CA ILE A 218 -4.01 4.62 -3.43
C ILE A 218 -3.39 5.94 -3.89
N LEU A 219 -2.09 6.13 -3.67
CA LEU A 219 -1.35 7.29 -4.15
C LEU A 219 -1.38 7.35 -5.69
N LYS A 220 -1.11 6.23 -6.36
CA LYS A 220 -1.26 6.10 -7.81
C LYS A 220 -2.68 6.47 -8.26
N LYS A 221 -3.71 5.85 -7.65
CA LYS A 221 -5.12 6.15 -7.98
C LYS A 221 -5.42 7.65 -7.86
N ALA A 222 -4.94 8.29 -6.79
CA ALA A 222 -5.15 9.71 -6.55
C ALA A 222 -4.48 10.61 -7.60
N TYR A 223 -3.27 10.29 -8.02
CA TYR A 223 -2.57 11.04 -9.08
C TYR A 223 -3.29 10.95 -10.42
N HIS A 224 -3.71 9.75 -10.82
CA HIS A 224 -4.36 9.47 -12.11
C HIS A 224 -5.84 9.87 -12.17
N ASN A 225 -6.46 10.22 -11.04
CA ASN A 225 -7.87 10.65 -10.98
C ASN A 225 -8.00 11.96 -10.18
N PRO A 226 -7.50 13.10 -10.72
CA PRO A 226 -7.36 14.36 -9.98
C PRO A 226 -8.68 14.96 -9.50
N GLN A 227 -9.80 14.65 -10.18
CA GLN A 227 -11.14 15.14 -9.82
C GLN A 227 -11.86 14.25 -8.80
N THR A 228 -11.27 13.12 -8.42
CA THR A 228 -11.90 12.15 -7.53
C THR A 228 -11.27 12.21 -6.15
N LYS A 229 -12.11 12.16 -5.11
CA LYS A 229 -11.70 12.05 -3.72
C LYS A 229 -11.18 10.65 -3.41
N HIS A 230 -10.01 10.56 -2.80
CA HIS A 230 -9.41 9.30 -2.36
C HIS A 230 -9.21 9.31 -0.85
N VAL A 231 -9.52 8.22 -0.16
CA VAL A 231 -9.38 8.12 1.30
C VAL A 231 -8.61 6.87 1.66
N LEU A 232 -7.44 7.06 2.26
CA LEU A 232 -6.69 6.00 2.93
C LEU A 232 -7.19 5.91 4.37
N VAL A 233 -7.85 4.82 4.70
CA VAL A 233 -8.36 4.54 6.05
C VAL A 233 -7.37 3.66 6.79
N ILE A 234 -6.89 4.12 7.94
CA ILE A 234 -5.98 3.36 8.82
C ILE A 234 -6.71 3.07 10.13
N ASP A 235 -7.30 1.88 10.24
CA ASP A 235 -7.90 1.44 11.51
C ASP A 235 -6.79 1.13 12.52
N GLU A 236 -7.04 1.46 13.79
CA GLU A 236 -6.17 1.09 14.91
C GLU A 236 -4.71 1.60 14.76
N ILE A 237 -4.52 2.87 14.40
CA ILE A 237 -3.20 3.43 14.06
C ILE A 237 -2.15 3.30 15.17
N ASN A 238 -2.57 3.21 16.43
CA ASN A 238 -1.69 3.01 17.59
C ASN A 238 -1.32 1.54 17.84
N ARG A 239 -1.90 0.56 17.15
CA ARG A 239 -1.54 -0.86 17.29
C ARG A 239 -0.28 -1.26 16.52
N GLY A 240 0.23 -0.38 15.66
CA GLY A 240 1.53 -0.52 15.00
C GLY A 240 2.45 0.66 15.33
N ASN A 241 3.75 0.49 15.14
CA ASN A 241 4.71 1.58 15.28
C ASN A 241 4.58 2.55 14.09
N ALA A 242 3.61 3.48 14.19
CA ALA A 242 3.25 4.35 13.07
C ALA A 242 4.43 5.15 12.48
N PRO A 243 5.33 5.76 13.27
CA PRO A 243 6.54 6.38 12.71
C PRO A 243 7.39 5.43 11.87
N ALA A 244 7.61 4.20 12.33
CA ALA A 244 8.38 3.20 11.58
C ALA A 244 7.65 2.70 10.32
N ILE A 245 6.33 2.51 10.40
CA ILE A 245 5.50 2.07 9.26
C ILE A 245 5.48 3.13 8.16
N PHE A 246 5.38 4.42 8.53
CA PHE A 246 5.41 5.51 7.56
C PHE A 246 6.82 5.75 7.01
N GLY A 247 7.88 5.48 7.77
CA GLY A 247 9.26 5.61 7.30
C GLY A 247 9.53 6.99 6.71
N GLU A 248 9.98 7.05 5.46
CA GLU A 248 10.22 8.31 4.76
C GLU A 248 8.94 9.08 4.35
N ILE A 249 7.80 8.38 4.20
CA ILE A 249 6.49 8.99 3.93
C ILE A 249 6.07 9.93 5.06
N PHE A 250 6.63 9.75 6.25
CA PHE A 250 6.42 10.63 7.39
C PHE A 250 6.64 12.11 7.06
N GLN A 251 7.58 12.44 6.17
CA GLN A 251 7.84 13.82 5.74
C GLN A 251 6.71 14.39 4.87
N LEU A 252 5.98 13.54 4.15
CA LEU A 252 4.88 13.93 3.28
C LEU A 252 3.60 14.29 4.05
N LEU A 253 3.53 13.94 5.33
CA LEU A 253 2.36 14.19 6.17
C LEU A 253 2.16 15.66 6.52
N ASP A 254 3.19 16.51 6.39
CA ASP A 254 3.02 17.96 6.50
C ASP A 254 2.22 18.48 5.29
N ARG A 255 1.01 19.00 5.50
CA ARG A 255 0.06 19.42 4.44
C ARG A 255 0.08 20.93 4.23
N LEU A 256 0.02 21.38 2.98
CA LEU A 256 -0.09 22.78 2.61
C LEU A 256 -1.41 23.40 3.08
N LYS A 257 -1.32 24.58 3.71
CA LYS A 257 -2.49 25.35 4.18
C LYS A 257 -3.15 26.20 3.10
N HIS A 258 -2.39 26.57 2.07
CA HIS A 258 -2.80 27.37 0.91
C HIS A 258 -2.10 26.85 -0.35
N ASP A 259 -2.61 27.20 -1.52
CA ASP A 259 -1.95 26.90 -2.80
C ASP A 259 -0.54 27.50 -2.82
N LYS A 260 0.46 26.70 -3.20
CA LYS A 260 1.88 27.09 -3.20
C LYS A 260 2.65 26.27 -4.23
N ASP A 261 3.57 26.92 -4.95
CA ASP A 261 4.48 26.27 -5.91
C ASP A 261 3.76 25.41 -6.98
N GLY A 262 2.56 25.82 -7.39
CA GLY A 262 1.73 25.09 -8.36
C GLY A 262 0.93 23.92 -7.76
N PHE A 263 1.01 23.69 -6.46
CA PHE A 263 0.26 22.65 -5.75
C PHE A 263 -0.92 23.23 -4.99
N LYS A 264 -2.05 22.52 -5.05
CA LYS A 264 -3.27 22.88 -4.34
C LYS A 264 -3.15 22.70 -2.83
N LYS A 265 -3.91 23.51 -2.08
CA LYS A 265 -4.12 23.34 -0.64
C LYS A 265 -4.46 21.88 -0.31
N GLY A 266 -3.78 21.37 0.71
CA GLY A 266 -3.88 19.98 1.09
C GLY A 266 -2.74 19.16 0.53
N SER A 267 -2.07 19.46 -0.58
CA SER A 267 -0.90 18.65 -1.00
C SER A 267 0.21 18.64 0.07
N SER A 268 1.09 17.64 0.05
CA SER A 268 2.28 17.63 0.92
C SER A 268 3.12 18.89 0.72
N GLU A 269 3.62 19.48 1.80
CA GLU A 269 4.49 20.65 1.80
C GLU A 269 5.89 20.33 1.27
N TYR A 270 6.40 19.14 1.61
CA TYR A 270 7.66 18.61 1.12
C TYR A 270 7.44 17.48 0.12
N ALA A 271 8.45 17.25 -0.72
CA ALA A 271 8.51 16.08 -1.59
C ALA A 271 9.65 15.17 -1.13
N ILE A 272 9.54 13.89 -1.44
CA ILE A 272 10.60 12.90 -1.24
C ILE A 272 11.01 12.28 -2.59
N ASN A 273 12.17 11.64 -2.62
CA ASN A 273 12.62 10.87 -3.78
C ASN A 273 12.65 9.40 -3.40
N ASN A 274 11.66 8.64 -3.85
CA ASN A 274 11.63 7.18 -3.75
C ASN A 274 11.41 6.61 -5.15
N THR A 275 12.41 5.90 -5.69
CA THR A 275 12.41 5.41 -7.08
C THR A 275 11.31 4.39 -7.34
N ASP A 276 11.02 3.53 -6.37
CA ASP A 276 10.01 2.47 -6.51
C ASP A 276 8.59 3.05 -6.53
N ILE A 277 8.29 3.99 -5.64
CA ILE A 277 7.00 4.69 -5.62
C ILE A 277 6.86 5.54 -6.88
N ALA A 278 7.91 6.26 -7.29
CA ALA A 278 7.88 7.13 -8.46
C ALA A 278 7.67 6.36 -9.77
N ASP A 279 8.28 5.19 -9.90
CA ASP A 279 8.02 4.26 -11.02
C ASP A 279 6.55 3.81 -11.04
N ILE A 280 5.98 3.46 -9.89
CA ILE A 280 4.59 2.98 -9.83
C ILE A 280 3.57 4.09 -10.08
N VAL A 281 3.80 5.27 -9.50
CA VAL A 281 2.85 6.39 -9.46
C VAL A 281 2.94 7.24 -10.72
N HIS A 282 4.15 7.65 -11.11
CA HIS A 282 4.40 8.57 -12.22
C HIS A 282 4.89 7.87 -13.49
N ASN A 283 5.27 6.59 -13.42
CA ASN A 283 6.04 5.91 -14.46
C ASN A 283 7.35 6.67 -14.80
N ASP A 284 7.90 7.37 -13.81
CA ASP A 284 9.16 8.11 -13.89
C ASP A 284 9.91 7.95 -12.56
N LYS A 285 11.00 7.19 -12.59
CA LYS A 285 11.85 6.89 -11.42
C LYS A 285 12.53 8.12 -10.82
N HIS A 286 12.57 9.24 -11.55
CA HIS A 286 13.18 10.48 -11.12
C HIS A 286 12.14 11.52 -10.65
N ALA A 287 10.85 11.20 -10.74
CA ALA A 287 9.80 12.09 -10.25
C ALA A 287 9.81 12.16 -8.72
N SER A 288 9.68 13.37 -8.20
CA SER A 288 9.51 13.60 -6.77
C SER A 288 8.09 13.24 -6.33
N ILE A 289 7.95 12.60 -5.17
CA ILE A 289 6.65 12.18 -4.63
C ILE A 289 6.12 13.20 -3.64
N ARG A 290 4.83 13.52 -3.77
CA ARG A 290 4.00 14.21 -2.76
C ARG A 290 2.71 13.43 -2.54
N ILE A 291 2.08 13.57 -1.39
CA ILE A 291 0.67 13.16 -1.25
C ILE A 291 -0.19 14.28 -1.85
N PRO A 292 -0.98 14.01 -2.91
CA PRO A 292 -1.73 15.05 -3.60
C PRO A 292 -2.90 15.59 -2.75
N SER A 293 -3.43 16.74 -3.15
CA SER A 293 -4.52 17.42 -2.44
C SER A 293 -5.85 16.68 -2.44
N ASN A 294 -6.04 15.71 -3.34
CA ASN A 294 -7.24 14.88 -3.43
C ASN A 294 -7.10 13.52 -2.71
N LEU A 295 -6.06 13.32 -1.89
CA LEU A 295 -5.88 12.14 -1.04
C LEU A 295 -5.99 12.54 0.43
N TRP A 296 -6.94 11.94 1.15
CA TRP A 296 -7.14 12.06 2.59
C TRP A 296 -6.54 10.85 3.30
N ILE A 297 -5.92 11.06 4.45
CA ILE A 297 -5.48 9.98 5.34
C ILE A 297 -6.30 10.10 6.62
N ILE A 298 -7.12 9.10 6.91
CA ILE A 298 -8.03 9.13 8.04
C ILE A 298 -7.82 7.88 8.86
N ALA A 299 -7.48 8.07 10.12
CA ALA A 299 -7.20 6.97 11.01
C ALA A 299 -8.19 6.91 12.17
N THR A 300 -8.34 5.73 12.75
CA THR A 300 -9.05 5.54 14.01
C THR A 300 -8.05 5.15 15.10
N MET A 301 -8.31 5.58 16.33
CA MET A 301 -7.50 5.24 17.49
C MET A 301 -8.40 4.95 18.69
N ASN A 302 -8.30 3.75 19.26
CA ASN A 302 -8.87 3.47 20.57
C ASN A 302 -7.89 3.96 21.64
N THR A 303 -8.39 4.71 22.61
CA THR A 303 -7.56 5.23 23.71
C THR A 303 -7.38 4.21 24.84
N SER A 304 -8.24 3.20 24.94
CA SER A 304 -8.27 2.22 26.03
C SER A 304 -7.38 0.99 25.83
N ASP A 305 -6.88 0.78 24.62
CA ASP A 305 -6.25 -0.47 24.25
C ASP A 305 -4.91 -0.65 24.96
N GLN A 306 -4.72 -1.83 25.56
CA GLN A 306 -3.49 -2.20 26.23
C GLN A 306 -2.41 -2.54 25.18
N ASN A 307 -1.15 -2.26 25.49
CA ASN A 307 0.02 -2.58 24.65
C ASN A 307 0.00 -1.93 23.26
N VAL A 308 -0.51 -0.71 23.18
CA VAL A 308 -0.42 0.13 21.97
C VAL A 308 0.88 0.93 21.96
N PHE A 309 1.35 1.25 20.76
CA PHE A 309 2.45 2.19 20.56
C PHE A 309 1.97 3.61 20.82
N THR A 310 2.80 4.39 21.52
CA THR A 310 2.53 5.82 21.70
C THR A 310 2.81 6.56 20.39
N LEU A 311 1.85 7.40 19.97
CA LEU A 311 2.09 8.33 18.87
C LEU A 311 2.90 9.51 19.41
N ASP A 312 4.12 9.68 18.91
CA ASP A 312 4.97 10.80 19.32
C ASP A 312 4.37 12.17 18.89
N THR A 313 4.84 13.24 19.53
CA THR A 313 4.35 14.60 19.28
C THR A 313 4.62 15.09 17.86
N ALA A 314 5.68 14.58 17.20
CA ALA A 314 6.00 14.92 15.83
C ALA A 314 5.03 14.27 14.84
N PHE A 315 4.51 13.09 15.14
CA PHE A 315 3.46 12.42 14.39
C PHE A 315 2.12 13.11 14.63
N GLN A 316 1.75 13.33 15.90
CA GLN A 316 0.48 13.94 16.27
C GLN A 316 0.28 15.33 15.63
N ARG A 317 1.31 16.20 15.59
CA ARG A 317 1.18 17.55 14.99
C ARG A 317 0.83 17.56 13.50
N ARG A 318 0.98 16.42 12.81
CA ARG A 318 0.68 16.26 11.36
C ARG A 318 -0.72 15.73 11.08
N PHE A 319 -1.48 15.46 12.15
CA PHE A 319 -2.86 15.04 12.08
C PHE A 319 -3.76 16.02 12.83
N SER A 320 -4.99 16.20 12.33
CA SER A 320 -6.06 16.80 13.10
C SER A 320 -6.66 15.74 14.01
N MET A 321 -6.44 15.88 15.32
CA MET A 321 -7.06 15.01 16.33
C MET A 321 -8.53 15.40 16.51
N GLN A 322 -9.44 14.43 16.38
CA GLN A 322 -10.87 14.63 16.57
C GLN A 322 -11.42 13.60 17.54
N LEU A 323 -11.90 14.06 18.69
CA LEU A 323 -12.57 13.21 19.66
C LEU A 323 -13.97 12.88 19.16
N ILE A 324 -14.28 11.59 19.09
CA ILE A 324 -15.66 11.12 18.89
C ILE A 324 -16.33 11.05 20.25
N GLU A 325 -17.23 12.00 20.48
CA GLU A 325 -17.98 12.13 21.71
C GLU A 325 -18.80 10.88 21.99
N ASN A 326 -18.75 10.42 23.24
CA ASN A 326 -19.49 9.28 23.71
C ASN A 326 -20.84 9.72 24.28
N SER A 327 -21.77 10.08 23.40
CA SER A 327 -23.07 10.66 23.77
C SER A 327 -24.26 9.92 23.15
N PHE A 328 -25.35 9.82 23.92
CA PHE A 328 -26.62 9.23 23.47
C PHE A 328 -27.53 10.22 22.72
N GLU A 329 -27.14 11.49 22.60
CA GLU A 329 -27.96 12.53 21.96
C GLU A 329 -28.33 12.19 20.51
N ASN A 330 -27.40 11.60 19.76
CA ASN A 330 -27.58 11.24 18.35
C ASN A 330 -27.79 9.73 18.14
N VAL A 331 -28.19 9.02 19.20
CA VAL A 331 -28.49 7.58 19.15
C VAL A 331 -29.99 7.40 19.02
N ASP A 332 -30.38 6.45 18.16
CA ASP A 332 -31.78 6.07 17.95
C ASP A 332 -32.52 5.78 19.28
N ASP A 333 -33.73 6.35 19.40
CA ASP A 333 -34.53 6.26 20.62
C ASP A 333 -34.92 4.82 20.96
N ASP A 334 -35.23 3.99 19.95
CA ASP A 334 -35.59 2.59 20.18
C ASP A 334 -34.38 1.81 20.70
N PHE A 335 -33.19 2.08 20.15
CA PHE A 335 -31.96 1.42 20.60
C PHE A 335 -31.55 1.84 22.02
N LYS A 336 -31.52 3.15 22.32
CA LYS A 336 -31.05 3.61 23.64
C LYS A 336 -32.02 3.27 24.77
N ASN A 337 -33.33 3.25 24.48
CA ASN A 337 -34.39 2.88 25.43
C ASN A 337 -34.63 1.37 25.48
N MET A 338 -33.91 0.58 24.69
CA MET A 338 -34.04 -0.87 24.68
C MET A 338 -33.68 -1.43 26.05
N LYS A 339 -34.60 -2.21 26.63
CA LYS A 339 -34.41 -2.89 27.90
C LYS A 339 -33.37 -4.01 27.77
N ILE A 340 -32.53 -4.15 28.79
CA ILE A 340 -31.60 -5.27 28.91
C ILE A 340 -32.40 -6.48 29.39
N LEU A 341 -32.52 -7.50 28.54
CA LEU A 341 -33.17 -8.77 28.83
C LEU A 341 -34.62 -8.59 29.33
N ASP A 342 -34.99 -9.26 30.42
CA ASP A 342 -36.29 -9.19 31.08
C ASP A 342 -36.32 -8.18 32.24
N THR A 343 -35.50 -7.13 32.19
CA THR A 343 -35.40 -6.10 33.24
C THR A 343 -35.97 -4.76 32.80
N ASP A 344 -36.15 -3.83 33.76
CA ASP A 344 -36.58 -2.46 33.48
C ASP A 344 -35.42 -1.51 33.16
N ILE A 345 -34.17 -2.01 33.14
CA ILE A 345 -32.99 -1.19 32.89
C ILE A 345 -32.82 -1.03 31.38
N THR A 346 -32.81 0.22 30.90
CA THR A 346 -32.48 0.53 29.51
C THR A 346 -30.97 0.51 29.28
N TRP A 347 -30.54 0.28 28.03
CA TRP A 347 -29.13 0.38 27.68
C TRP A 347 -28.53 1.74 28.04
N GLN A 348 -29.25 2.84 27.75
CA GLN A 348 -28.80 4.18 28.12
C GLN A 348 -28.54 4.29 29.62
N LYS A 349 -29.50 3.90 30.47
CA LYS A 349 -29.37 3.99 31.93
C LYS A 349 -28.18 3.17 32.43
N PHE A 350 -28.05 1.93 31.95
CA PHE A 350 -26.92 1.08 32.34
C PHE A 350 -25.59 1.72 31.94
N CYS A 351 -25.44 2.10 30.67
CA CYS A 351 -24.22 2.66 30.14
C CYS A 351 -23.81 3.95 30.84
N THR A 352 -24.75 4.88 31.08
CA THR A 352 -24.47 6.15 31.78
C THR A 352 -24.06 5.90 33.23
N THR A 353 -24.81 5.08 33.98
CA THR A 353 -24.51 4.79 35.39
C THR A 353 -23.14 4.13 35.55
N ILE A 354 -22.81 3.15 34.71
CA ILE A 354 -21.50 2.50 34.79
C ILE A 354 -20.38 3.47 34.36
N ASN A 355 -20.57 4.26 33.30
CA ASN A 355 -19.57 5.23 32.86
C ASN A 355 -19.30 6.33 33.88
N GLU A 356 -20.32 6.79 34.60
CA GLU A 356 -20.17 7.72 35.72
C GLU A 356 -19.34 7.10 36.84
N LYS A 357 -19.59 5.83 37.17
CA LYS A 357 -18.80 5.12 38.19
C LYS A 357 -17.34 4.96 37.77
N ILE A 358 -17.09 4.65 36.49
CA ILE A 358 -15.72 4.57 35.93
C ILE A 358 -15.02 5.92 36.05
N ALA A 359 -15.69 7.03 35.72
CA ALA A 359 -15.12 8.38 35.78
C ALA A 359 -14.84 8.86 37.21
N GLN A 360 -15.65 8.45 38.19
CA GLN A 360 -15.44 8.78 39.60
C GLN A 360 -14.24 8.03 40.22
N ASN A 361 -13.87 6.87 39.67
CA ASN A 361 -12.85 5.99 40.25
C ASN A 361 -11.40 6.31 39.82
N ASN A 362 -11.11 7.57 39.48
CA ASN A 362 -9.83 8.00 38.90
C ASN A 362 -8.67 8.19 39.92
N GLU A 363 -8.70 7.55 41.10
CA GLU A 363 -7.68 7.73 42.14
C GLU A 363 -6.32 7.03 41.86
N GLY A 364 -6.04 6.63 40.61
CA GLY A 364 -4.78 5.99 40.20
C GLY A 364 -4.18 6.56 38.90
N LEU A 365 -2.86 6.40 38.74
CA LEU A 365 -2.01 6.84 37.62
C LEU A 365 -2.34 6.24 36.22
N SER A 366 -3.57 5.76 35.97
CA SER A 366 -3.99 5.17 34.69
C SER A 366 -5.38 5.68 34.31
N SER A 367 -5.56 6.15 33.06
CA SER A 367 -6.78 6.78 32.55
C SER A 367 -7.94 5.78 32.45
N MET A 368 -8.61 5.51 33.58
CA MET A 368 -9.83 4.67 33.61
C MET A 368 -10.93 5.25 32.71
N GLU A 369 -10.92 6.56 32.48
CA GLU A 369 -11.83 7.26 31.58
C GLU A 369 -11.87 6.68 30.16
N ASP A 370 -10.75 6.15 29.67
CA ASP A 370 -10.68 5.56 28.33
C ASP A 370 -11.43 4.22 28.25
N LYS A 371 -11.61 3.54 29.38
CA LYS A 371 -12.28 2.24 29.47
C LYS A 371 -13.81 2.33 29.61
N ARG A 372 -14.39 3.52 29.41
CA ARG A 372 -15.85 3.70 29.37
C ARG A 372 -16.47 2.94 28.20
N PHE A 373 -17.71 2.52 28.37
CA PHE A 373 -18.51 1.98 27.28
C PHE A 373 -18.85 3.06 26.28
N GLY A 374 -18.54 2.82 25.01
CA GLY A 374 -19.16 3.55 23.91
C GLY A 374 -20.67 3.30 23.82
N VAL A 375 -21.42 4.29 23.34
CA VAL A 375 -22.88 4.14 23.16
C VAL A 375 -23.29 2.99 22.23
N TYR A 376 -22.41 2.59 21.30
CA TYR A 376 -22.57 1.43 20.41
C TYR A 376 -21.68 0.24 20.82
N PHE A 377 -21.29 0.14 22.10
CA PHE A 377 -20.48 -0.98 22.58
C PHE A 377 -21.22 -2.32 22.42
N VAL A 378 -22.54 -2.32 22.58
CA VAL A 378 -23.43 -3.48 22.39
C VAL A 378 -24.24 -3.35 21.09
N ASN A 379 -24.73 -4.48 20.59
CA ASN A 379 -25.76 -4.54 19.55
C ASN A 379 -27.09 -5.04 20.13
N ILE A 380 -28.13 -5.13 19.28
CA ILE A 380 -29.48 -5.57 19.70
C ILE A 380 -29.48 -7.01 20.23
N ASP A 381 -28.69 -7.91 19.65
CA ASP A 381 -28.65 -9.31 20.08
C ASP A 381 -27.95 -9.46 21.42
N ASP A 382 -26.95 -8.62 21.70
CA ASP A 382 -26.29 -8.54 23.00
C ASP A 382 -27.28 -8.16 24.10
N LEU A 383 -28.20 -7.25 23.83
CA LEU A 383 -29.21 -6.81 24.80
C LEU A 383 -30.34 -7.84 25.02
N LYS A 384 -30.55 -8.76 24.08
CA LYS A 384 -31.59 -9.81 24.14
C LYS A 384 -31.08 -11.16 24.65
N SER A 385 -29.77 -11.40 24.62
CA SER A 385 -29.17 -12.67 25.00
C SER A 385 -28.38 -12.54 26.30
N LYS A 386 -28.75 -13.33 27.31
CA LYS A 386 -28.05 -13.35 28.60
C LYS A 386 -26.57 -13.68 28.44
N GLU A 387 -26.29 -14.66 27.60
CA GLU A 387 -24.93 -15.11 27.31
C GLU A 387 -24.13 -14.01 26.62
N ASN A 388 -24.68 -13.37 25.59
CA ASN A 388 -23.97 -12.32 24.86
C ASN A 388 -23.69 -11.12 25.78
N PHE A 389 -24.68 -10.66 26.55
CA PHE A 389 -24.50 -9.56 27.49
C PHE A 389 -23.45 -9.89 28.55
N ALA A 390 -23.52 -11.09 29.15
CA ALA A 390 -22.57 -11.53 30.18
C ALA A 390 -21.14 -11.58 29.63
N HIS A 391 -20.94 -12.22 28.47
CA HIS A 391 -19.62 -12.41 27.90
C HIS A 391 -19.03 -11.15 27.26
N LYS A 392 -19.86 -10.18 26.87
CA LYS A 392 -19.39 -8.93 26.26
C LYS A 392 -19.27 -7.78 27.26
N VAL A 393 -20.28 -7.55 28.08
CA VAL A 393 -20.37 -6.39 28.98
C VAL A 393 -19.82 -6.74 30.36
N ILE A 394 -20.36 -7.79 31.00
CA ILE A 394 -19.97 -8.15 32.37
C ILE A 394 -18.51 -8.60 32.44
N LYS A 395 -18.09 -9.44 31.50
CA LYS A 395 -16.70 -9.88 31.38
C LYS A 395 -15.74 -8.71 31.15
N TYR A 396 -16.09 -7.74 30.30
CA TYR A 396 -15.26 -6.56 30.06
C TYR A 396 -15.08 -5.73 31.34
N LEU A 397 -16.16 -5.52 32.10
CA LEU A 397 -16.06 -4.84 33.41
C LEU A 397 -15.13 -5.58 34.37
N TRP A 398 -15.16 -6.91 34.37
CA TRP A 398 -14.35 -7.74 35.25
C TRP A 398 -12.86 -7.82 34.85
N ASP A 399 -12.58 -8.05 33.57
CA ASP A 399 -11.23 -8.34 33.07
C ASP A 399 -10.44 -7.07 32.73
N ASP A 400 -11.11 -6.03 32.23
CA ASP A 400 -10.46 -4.85 31.65
C ASP A 400 -10.66 -3.60 32.51
N VAL A 401 -11.90 -3.28 32.88
CA VAL A 401 -12.23 -2.02 33.56
C VAL A 401 -11.83 -2.07 35.03
N PHE A 402 -12.36 -3.04 35.79
CA PHE A 402 -12.17 -3.18 37.24
C PHE A 402 -11.26 -4.37 37.58
N LYS A 403 -10.26 -4.66 36.72
CA LYS A 403 -9.33 -5.79 36.87
C LYS A 403 -8.72 -5.90 38.27
N PHE A 404 -8.39 -4.76 38.87
CA PHE A 404 -7.71 -4.66 40.16
C PHE A 404 -8.65 -4.28 41.32
N ASP A 405 -9.81 -3.69 41.02
CA ASP A 405 -10.73 -3.12 42.03
C ASP A 405 -12.17 -3.62 41.83
N ARG A 406 -12.33 -4.94 41.72
CA ARG A 406 -13.62 -5.58 41.37
C ARG A 406 -14.73 -5.29 42.38
N ASN A 407 -14.39 -5.13 43.65
CA ASN A 407 -15.33 -4.83 44.75
C ASN A 407 -16.04 -3.48 44.60
N ILE A 408 -15.53 -2.58 43.74
CA ILE A 408 -16.16 -1.29 43.48
C ILE A 408 -17.49 -1.44 42.74
N ILE A 409 -17.58 -2.42 41.85
CA ILE A 409 -18.75 -2.63 41.00
C ILE A 409 -19.45 -3.97 41.27
N PHE A 410 -18.70 -5.02 41.61
CA PHE A 410 -19.21 -6.37 41.81
C PHE A 410 -19.40 -6.70 43.30
N ASN A 411 -20.38 -7.54 43.60
CA ASN A 411 -20.56 -8.14 44.91
C ASN A 411 -19.55 -9.28 45.12
N THR A 412 -18.29 -8.92 45.36
CA THR A 412 -17.18 -9.88 45.50
C THR A 412 -17.28 -10.74 46.76
N ILE A 413 -18.14 -10.37 47.71
CA ILE A 413 -18.45 -11.17 48.91
C ILE A 413 -19.22 -12.43 48.50
N LYS A 414 -20.20 -12.30 47.60
CA LYS A 414 -20.98 -13.44 47.09
C LYS A 414 -20.35 -14.12 45.87
N PHE A 415 -19.67 -13.34 45.00
CA PHE A 415 -19.15 -13.78 43.72
C PHE A 415 -17.67 -13.43 43.59
N ASN A 416 -16.79 -14.35 43.98
CA ASN A 416 -15.35 -14.12 44.01
C ASN A 416 -14.62 -14.48 42.70
N THR A 417 -15.30 -15.10 41.73
CA THR A 417 -14.74 -15.45 40.41
C THR A 417 -15.62 -14.98 39.26
N LEU A 418 -15.01 -14.73 38.09
CA LEU A 418 -15.74 -14.40 36.86
C LEU A 418 -16.77 -15.49 36.51
N GLU A 419 -16.40 -16.77 36.68
CA GLU A 419 -17.31 -17.88 36.43
C GLU A 419 -18.56 -17.80 37.32
N SER A 420 -18.39 -17.48 38.61
CA SER A 420 -19.52 -17.34 39.53
C SER A 420 -20.43 -16.17 39.15
N VAL A 421 -19.85 -15.06 38.69
CA VAL A 421 -20.57 -13.88 38.18
C VAL A 421 -21.38 -14.24 36.94
N ILE A 422 -20.73 -14.79 35.91
CA ILE A 422 -21.39 -15.14 34.65
C ILE A 422 -22.50 -16.16 34.89
N LYS A 423 -22.20 -17.24 35.62
CA LYS A 423 -23.17 -18.32 35.89
C LYS A 423 -24.40 -17.82 36.66
N ASN A 424 -24.23 -16.90 37.60
CA ASN A 424 -25.37 -16.33 38.31
C ASN A 424 -26.19 -15.43 37.37
N PHE A 425 -25.54 -14.49 36.68
CA PHE A 425 -26.20 -13.56 35.75
C PHE A 425 -27.05 -14.29 34.69
N THR A 426 -26.53 -15.37 34.12
CA THR A 426 -27.22 -16.13 33.06
C THR A 426 -28.34 -17.03 33.61
N LYS A 427 -28.20 -17.57 34.83
CA LYS A 427 -29.20 -18.43 35.46
C LYS A 427 -30.41 -17.66 36.01
N GLU A 428 -30.17 -16.54 36.68
CA GLU A 428 -31.20 -15.73 37.33
C GLU A 428 -32.07 -14.97 36.32
N LYS A 429 -33.18 -14.34 36.76
CA LYS A 429 -34.14 -13.63 35.89
C LYS A 429 -34.57 -12.28 36.46
N GLY A 430 -34.92 -11.34 35.59
CA GLY A 430 -35.35 -10.01 36.01
C GLY A 430 -34.31 -9.31 36.88
N ARG A 431 -34.75 -8.72 38.00
CA ARG A 431 -33.86 -7.92 38.87
C ARG A 431 -32.72 -8.73 39.51
N THR A 432 -32.94 -10.03 39.80
CA THR A 432 -31.94 -10.86 40.50
C THR A 432 -30.73 -11.18 39.64
N GLN A 433 -30.82 -11.00 38.31
CA GLN A 433 -29.65 -11.12 37.42
C GLN A 433 -28.53 -10.15 37.77
N PHE A 434 -28.91 -8.97 38.25
CA PHE A 434 -27.97 -7.91 38.60
C PHE A 434 -27.47 -8.03 40.05
N ASP A 435 -27.82 -9.09 40.79
CA ASP A 435 -27.28 -9.37 42.14
C ASP A 435 -25.76 -9.57 42.14
N VAL A 436 -25.17 -9.83 40.96
CA VAL A 436 -23.73 -9.86 40.74
C VAL A 436 -23.03 -8.53 41.01
N PHE A 437 -23.76 -7.41 40.91
CA PHE A 437 -23.25 -6.08 41.21
C PHE A 437 -23.40 -5.74 42.70
N SER A 438 -22.59 -4.79 43.19
CA SER A 438 -22.72 -4.26 44.55
C SER A 438 -24.08 -3.60 44.75
N ASP A 439 -24.55 -3.55 46.01
CA ASP A 439 -25.87 -3.00 46.33
C ASP A 439 -26.00 -1.54 45.89
N ASP A 440 -24.95 -0.72 46.07
CA ASP A 440 -24.88 0.66 45.58
C ASP A 440 -25.13 0.77 44.06
N ILE A 441 -24.51 -0.10 43.26
CA ILE A 441 -24.65 -0.08 41.80
C ILE A 441 -26.04 -0.54 41.38
N LYS A 442 -26.57 -1.56 42.05
CA LYS A 442 -27.94 -2.02 41.79
C LYS A 442 -28.96 -0.92 42.10
N GLU A 443 -28.80 -0.22 43.21
CA GLU A 443 -29.67 0.91 43.56
C GLU A 443 -29.62 1.98 42.47
N LEU A 444 -28.43 2.36 41.99
CA LEU A 444 -28.29 3.34 40.91
C LEU A 444 -28.95 2.87 39.59
N LEU A 445 -28.89 1.58 39.28
CA LEU A 445 -29.46 1.02 38.06
C LEU A 445 -30.99 0.91 38.10
N PHE A 446 -31.57 0.55 39.25
CA PHE A 446 -33.01 0.30 39.39
C PHE A 446 -33.81 1.47 39.98
N ASN A 447 -33.16 2.48 40.56
CA ASN A 447 -33.84 3.70 40.98
C ASN A 447 -34.01 4.65 39.78
N VAL A 448 -35.27 5.03 39.54
CA VAL A 448 -35.71 5.94 38.47
C VAL A 448 -35.44 7.38 38.87
#